data_AF-A0A7S0NJN8-F1
#
_entry.id   AF-A0A7S0NJN8-F1
#
_cell.length_a   1.000
_cell.length_b   1.000
_cell.length_c   1.000
_cell.angle_alpha   90.00
_cell.angle_beta   90.00
_cell.angle_gamma   90.00
#
_symmetry.space_group_name_H-M   'P 1'
#
loop_
_entity.id
_entity.type
_entity.pdbx_description
1 polymer ?
#
loop_
_entity_poly.entity_id
_entity_poly.type
_entity_poly.pdbx_seq_one_letter_code
_entity_poly.pdbx_strand_id
1 'polypeptide(L)'
;GKSGKSGKAIRDRATRAKKAANDKRDAHARAQRTLTELEGKHKDVTTRLSTFFGPNMELAHMAGECYKLAVEQYAYEVCPFGDAKQDTTRLGTMRPVDVKDPRTMVFDGGERCWNGPARSITVSLRCGGGGNRLADAEEPSRCEYAATLYTPAACDPGEVDALERELAEMEEEARAAMGAPHDEL
;
A
#
# COMPACT_ATOMS: atom_id res chain seq x y z
N GLY A 1 -41.93 -50.12 38.08
CA GLY A 1 -41.02 -49.07 38.56
C GLY A 1 -39.61 -49.06 37.93
N LYS A 2 -38.99 -50.21 37.62
CA LYS A 2 -37.58 -50.26 37.15
C LYS A 2 -37.37 -49.95 35.65
N SER A 3 -38.28 -50.34 34.76
CA SER A 3 -38.09 -50.16 33.29
C SER A 3 -38.09 -48.70 32.81
N GLY A 4 -38.86 -47.81 33.44
CA GLY A 4 -38.89 -46.38 33.08
C GLY A 4 -37.62 -45.61 33.49
N LYS A 5 -36.91 -46.09 34.53
CA LYS A 5 -35.68 -45.47 35.03
C LYS A 5 -34.48 -45.72 34.10
N SER A 6 -34.39 -46.92 33.50
CA SER A 6 -33.39 -47.25 32.48
C SER A 6 -33.56 -46.44 31.19
N GLY A 7 -34.79 -46.28 30.69
CA GLY A 7 -35.05 -45.50 29.47
C GLY A 7 -34.70 -44.01 29.60
N LYS A 8 -34.89 -43.41 30.78
CA LYS A 8 -34.46 -42.04 31.06
C LYS A 8 -32.93 -41.91 31.07
N ALA A 9 -32.23 -42.83 31.74
CA ALA A 9 -30.78 -42.82 31.82
C ALA A 9 -30.09 -42.94 30.43
N ILE A 10 -30.66 -43.75 29.53
CA ILE A 10 -30.18 -43.90 28.16
C ILE A 10 -30.35 -42.59 27.37
N ARG A 11 -31.52 -41.96 27.44
CA ARG A 11 -31.77 -40.67 26.79
C ARG A 11 -30.84 -39.58 27.31
N ASP A 12 -30.66 -39.48 28.62
CA ASP A 12 -29.77 -38.50 29.25
C ASP A 12 -28.30 -38.69 28.77
N ARG A 13 -27.84 -39.94 28.62
CA ARG A 13 -26.51 -40.25 28.07
C ARG A 13 -26.40 -39.87 26.60
N ALA A 14 -27.41 -40.16 25.78
CA ALA A 14 -27.44 -39.78 24.37
C ALA A 14 -27.41 -38.25 24.18
N THR A 15 -28.17 -37.51 24.99
CA THR A 15 -28.17 -36.03 24.97
C THR A 15 -26.79 -35.46 25.34
N ARG A 16 -26.15 -36.00 26.39
CA ARG A 16 -24.78 -35.58 26.77
C ARG A 16 -23.76 -35.89 25.68
N ALA A 17 -23.84 -37.06 25.05
CA ALA A 17 -22.96 -37.44 23.95
C ALA A 17 -23.15 -36.52 22.73
N LYS A 18 -24.40 -36.18 22.39
CA LYS A 18 -24.72 -35.22 21.32
C LYS A 18 -24.18 -33.82 21.64
N LYS A 19 -24.36 -33.33 22.87
CA LYS A 19 -23.80 -32.04 23.29
C LYS A 19 -22.28 -32.03 23.19
N ALA A 20 -21.61 -33.05 23.73
CA ALA A 20 -20.16 -33.16 23.66
C ALA A 20 -19.63 -33.23 22.21
N ALA A 21 -20.35 -33.92 21.32
CA ALA A 21 -20.00 -33.95 19.90
C ALA A 21 -20.15 -32.56 19.24
N ASN A 22 -21.22 -31.82 19.55
CA ASN A 22 -21.41 -30.46 19.06
C ASN A 22 -20.33 -29.50 19.61
N ASP A 23 -20.07 -29.53 20.91
CA ASP A 23 -19.05 -28.69 21.55
C ASP A 23 -17.66 -28.92 20.90
N LYS A 24 -17.33 -30.18 20.57
CA LYS A 24 -16.09 -30.53 19.85
C LYS A 24 -16.07 -30.00 18.40
N ARG A 25 -17.18 -30.09 17.67
CA ARG A 25 -17.30 -29.53 16.31
C ARG A 25 -17.13 -28.02 16.32
N ASP A 26 -17.75 -27.34 17.29
CA ASP A 26 -17.63 -25.90 17.43
C ASP A 26 -16.21 -25.47 17.81
N ALA A 27 -15.55 -26.23 18.69
CA ALA A 27 -14.14 -26.00 19.04
C ALA A 27 -13.21 -26.21 17.86
N HIS A 28 -13.42 -27.28 17.07
CA HIS A 28 -12.66 -27.52 15.84
C HIS A 28 -12.87 -26.40 14.82
N ALA A 29 -14.12 -25.98 14.59
CA ALA A 29 -14.43 -24.89 13.68
C ALA A 29 -13.79 -23.56 14.12
N ARG A 30 -13.73 -23.29 15.44
CA ARG A 30 -12.98 -22.14 15.98
C ARG A 30 -11.48 -22.25 15.71
N ALA A 31 -10.88 -23.39 16.05
CA ALA A 31 -9.45 -23.62 15.85
C ALA A 31 -9.06 -23.51 14.37
N GLN A 32 -9.87 -24.05 13.46
CA GLN A 32 -9.64 -23.93 12.01
C GLN A 32 -9.69 -22.47 11.54
N ARG A 33 -10.65 -21.66 12.00
CA ARG A 33 -10.71 -20.23 11.66
C ARG A 33 -9.47 -19.49 12.13
N THR A 34 -9.03 -19.74 13.37
CA THR A 34 -7.82 -19.13 13.93
C THR A 34 -6.57 -19.55 13.17
N LEU A 35 -6.48 -20.82 12.78
CA LEU A 35 -5.35 -21.32 11.98
C LEU A 35 -5.27 -20.58 10.63
N THR A 36 -6.37 -20.52 9.89
CA THR A 36 -6.41 -19.82 8.59
C THR A 36 -6.06 -18.33 8.73
N GLU A 37 -6.50 -17.67 9.81
CA GLU A 37 -6.13 -16.28 10.10
C GLU A 37 -4.62 -16.13 10.36
N LEU A 38 -4.03 -16.99 11.18
CA LEU A 38 -2.61 -16.95 11.51
C LEU A 38 -1.73 -17.30 10.30
N GLU A 39 -2.12 -18.27 9.49
CA GLU A 39 -1.45 -18.60 8.22
C GLU A 39 -1.47 -17.40 7.26
N GLY A 40 -2.59 -16.67 7.19
CA GLY A 40 -2.70 -15.43 6.42
C GLY A 40 -1.74 -14.34 6.91
N LYS A 41 -1.69 -14.11 8.23
CA LYS A 41 -0.76 -13.13 8.83
C LYS A 41 0.71 -13.52 8.62
N HIS A 42 1.04 -14.80 8.78
CA HIS A 42 2.39 -15.30 8.53
C HIS A 42 2.82 -15.05 7.09
N LYS A 43 1.92 -15.31 6.14
CA LYS A 43 2.16 -15.03 4.72
C LYS A 43 2.41 -13.54 4.47
N ASP A 44 1.56 -12.66 5.00
CA ASP A 44 1.71 -11.20 4.85
C ASP A 44 3.06 -10.70 5.39
N VAL A 45 3.40 -11.07 6.63
CA VAL A 45 4.67 -10.69 7.27
C VAL A 45 5.87 -11.23 6.49
N THR A 46 5.80 -12.48 6.03
CA THR A 46 6.87 -13.10 5.21
C THR A 46 7.06 -12.34 3.90
N THR A 47 5.95 -12.01 3.21
CA THR A 47 6.01 -11.25 1.97
C THR A 47 6.65 -9.88 2.19
N ARG A 48 6.22 -9.13 3.21
CA ARG A 48 6.82 -7.83 3.55
C ARG A 48 8.32 -7.95 3.85
N LEU A 49 8.72 -8.93 4.66
CA LEU A 49 10.13 -9.13 5.01
C LEU A 49 11.01 -9.45 3.77
N SER A 50 10.44 -10.14 2.78
CA SER A 50 11.13 -10.48 1.54
C SER A 50 11.06 -9.39 0.46
N THR A 51 10.28 -8.34 0.65
CA THR A 51 10.07 -7.29 -0.35
C THR A 51 11.20 -6.28 -0.30
N PHE A 52 11.76 -5.96 -1.47
CA PHE A 52 12.75 -4.89 -1.60
C PHE A 52 12.04 -3.53 -1.60
N PHE A 53 12.31 -2.72 -0.57
CA PHE A 53 11.73 -1.39 -0.38
C PHE A 53 12.72 -0.25 -0.70
N GLY A 54 13.72 -0.53 -1.54
CA GLY A 54 14.86 0.35 -1.75
C GLY A 54 16.04 -0.01 -0.84
N PRO A 55 17.26 0.47 -1.18
CA PRO A 55 18.50 0.16 -0.47
C PRO A 55 18.46 0.49 1.03
N ASN A 56 17.70 1.51 1.44
CA ASN A 56 17.58 1.97 2.81
C ASN A 56 16.15 1.78 3.37
N MET A 57 15.34 0.93 2.74
CA MET A 57 13.91 0.71 3.08
C MET A 57 13.05 1.97 2.95
N GLU A 58 13.49 2.95 2.16
CA GLU A 58 12.85 4.26 2.03
C GLU A 58 11.42 4.19 1.49
N LEU A 59 11.08 3.14 0.73
CA LEU A 59 9.73 2.94 0.18
C LEU A 59 8.80 2.15 1.11
N ALA A 60 9.30 1.63 2.23
CA ALA A 60 8.54 0.71 3.09
C ALA A 60 7.27 1.33 3.68
N HIS A 61 7.31 2.63 3.96
CA HIS A 61 6.18 3.39 4.48
C HIS A 61 5.01 3.51 3.49
N MET A 62 5.23 3.21 2.21
CA MET A 62 4.20 3.28 1.18
C MET A 62 3.42 1.97 1.02
N ALA A 63 3.88 0.89 1.64
CA ALA A 63 3.24 -0.41 1.54
C ALA A 63 1.87 -0.40 2.23
N GLY A 64 0.81 -0.54 1.44
CA GLY A 64 -0.57 -0.49 1.92
C GLY A 64 -1.20 0.90 1.89
N GLU A 65 -0.44 1.93 1.52
CA GLU A 65 -0.95 3.28 1.26
C GLU A 65 -1.34 3.44 -0.21
N CYS A 66 -2.33 4.27 -0.49
CA CYS A 66 -2.83 4.52 -1.86
C CYS A 66 -2.95 6.02 -2.11
N TYR A 67 -2.45 6.46 -3.27
CA TYR A 67 -2.41 7.86 -3.67
C TYR A 67 -3.35 8.10 -4.84
N LYS A 68 -4.16 9.16 -4.74
CA LYS A 68 -5.22 9.45 -5.70
C LYS A 68 -4.96 10.76 -6.43
N LEU A 69 -5.35 10.80 -7.70
CA LEU A 69 -5.31 11.99 -8.54
C LEU A 69 -6.53 11.99 -9.47
N ALA A 70 -7.25 13.11 -9.52
CA ALA A 70 -8.27 13.33 -10.53
C ALA A 70 -7.68 14.18 -11.67
N VAL A 71 -7.73 13.67 -12.90
CA VAL A 71 -7.29 14.38 -14.12
C VAL A 71 -8.43 14.31 -15.13
N GLU A 72 -8.86 15.48 -15.62
CA GLU A 72 -10.04 15.61 -16.49
C GLU A 72 -11.27 14.91 -15.89
N GLN A 73 -11.69 13.80 -16.49
CA GLN A 73 -12.84 13.00 -16.05
C GLN A 73 -12.47 11.72 -15.28
N TYR A 74 -11.18 11.40 -15.15
CA TYR A 74 -10.72 10.12 -14.61
C TYR A 74 -10.08 10.27 -13.23
N ALA A 75 -10.36 9.33 -12.33
CA ALA A 75 -9.69 9.22 -11.04
C ALA A 75 -8.67 8.08 -11.05
N TYR A 76 -7.40 8.42 -10.95
CA TYR A 76 -6.30 7.48 -10.81
C TYR A 76 -6.06 7.18 -9.34
N GLU A 77 -5.80 5.91 -9.02
CA GLU A 77 -5.36 5.46 -7.70
C GLU A 77 -4.19 4.50 -7.88
N VAL A 78 -3.07 4.80 -7.23
CA VAL A 78 -1.84 3.99 -7.25
C VAL A 78 -1.53 3.58 -5.82
N CYS A 79 -1.45 2.28 -5.56
CA CYS A 79 -1.02 1.72 -4.29
C CYS A 79 0.34 1.03 -4.47
N PRO A 80 1.46 1.65 -4.06
CA PRO A 80 2.76 0.99 -4.10
C PRO A 80 2.73 -0.37 -3.38
N PHE A 81 3.39 -1.37 -3.99
CA PHE A 81 3.39 -2.77 -3.58
C PHE A 81 2.01 -3.46 -3.62
N GLY A 82 1.03 -2.84 -4.26
CA GLY A 82 -0.33 -3.35 -4.47
C GLY A 82 -0.77 -3.17 -5.92
N ASP A 83 -1.98 -2.66 -6.12
CA ASP A 83 -2.58 -2.45 -7.44
C ASP A 83 -2.66 -0.96 -7.83
N ALA A 84 -2.84 -0.71 -9.12
CA ALA A 84 -3.21 0.58 -9.66
C ALA A 84 -4.50 0.48 -10.49
N LYS A 85 -5.30 1.54 -10.49
CA LYS A 85 -6.59 1.61 -11.21
C LYS A 85 -6.91 3.03 -11.70
N GLN A 86 -7.72 3.08 -12.75
CA GLN A 86 -8.42 4.27 -13.25
C GLN A 86 -9.92 4.04 -13.02
N ASP A 87 -10.53 4.80 -12.14
CA ASP A 87 -11.88 4.59 -11.64
C ASP A 87 -12.07 3.15 -11.12
N THR A 88 -12.83 2.34 -11.86
CA THR A 88 -13.03 0.91 -11.59
C THR A 88 -12.13 0.00 -12.44
N THR A 89 -11.48 0.54 -13.45
CA THR A 89 -10.67 -0.20 -14.42
C THR A 89 -9.29 -0.49 -13.83
N ARG A 90 -8.91 -1.76 -13.71
CA ARG A 90 -7.60 -2.13 -13.17
C ARG A 90 -6.50 -1.86 -14.19
N LEU A 91 -5.48 -1.10 -13.79
CA LEU A 91 -4.30 -0.81 -14.60
C LEU A 91 -3.16 -1.79 -14.35
N GLY A 92 -3.17 -2.53 -13.23
CA GLY A 92 -2.23 -3.63 -13.01
C GLY A 92 -1.92 -3.89 -11.54
N THR A 93 -1.14 -4.94 -11.28
CA THR A 93 -0.45 -5.15 -10.00
C THR A 93 1.00 -4.74 -10.14
N MET A 94 1.57 -4.15 -9.10
CA MET A 94 2.96 -3.74 -9.09
C MET A 94 3.89 -4.95 -9.19
N ARG A 95 4.86 -4.89 -10.10
CA ARG A 95 6.01 -5.79 -10.11
C ARG A 95 6.96 -5.48 -8.95
N PRO A 96 7.80 -6.44 -8.52
CA PRO A 96 8.88 -6.14 -7.59
C PRO A 96 9.73 -4.97 -8.10
N VAL A 97 10.14 -4.08 -7.19
CA VAL A 97 11.00 -2.94 -7.50
C VAL A 97 12.31 -3.44 -8.10
N ASP A 98 12.73 -2.85 -9.23
CA ASP A 98 14.02 -3.16 -9.83
C ASP A 98 15.13 -2.51 -9.00
N VAL A 99 16.09 -3.32 -8.55
CA VAL A 99 17.25 -2.84 -7.77
C VAL A 99 18.11 -1.87 -8.59
N LYS A 100 18.09 -1.98 -9.93
CA LYS A 100 18.83 -1.08 -10.83
C LYS A 100 18.11 0.25 -11.08
N ASP A 101 16.79 0.27 -10.90
CA ASP A 101 15.96 1.46 -11.07
C ASP A 101 14.87 1.54 -9.98
N PRO A 102 15.26 1.82 -8.73
CA PRO A 102 14.32 1.85 -7.60
C PRO A 102 13.36 3.04 -7.65
N ARG A 103 13.54 3.96 -8.61
CA ARG A 103 12.69 5.14 -8.81
C ARG A 103 11.56 4.88 -9.81
N THR A 104 11.41 3.66 -10.31
CA THR A 104 10.34 3.31 -11.23
C THR A 104 9.50 2.16 -10.67
N MET A 105 8.19 2.41 -10.53
CA MET A 105 7.21 1.39 -10.17
C MET A 105 6.44 0.99 -11.43
N VAL A 106 6.48 -0.30 -11.78
CA VAL A 106 5.80 -0.83 -12.96
C VAL A 106 4.61 -1.68 -12.54
N PHE A 107 3.42 -1.34 -13.01
CA PHE A 107 2.18 -2.09 -12.79
C PHE A 107 1.73 -2.68 -14.12
N ASP A 108 1.52 -3.99 -14.16
CA ASP A 108 1.12 -4.70 -15.37
C ASP A 108 0.02 -5.74 -15.12
N GLY A 109 -0.40 -6.43 -16.18
CA GLY A 109 -1.46 -7.44 -16.10
C GLY A 109 -2.81 -6.85 -15.69
N GLY A 110 -3.07 -5.59 -16.06
CA GLY A 110 -4.36 -4.93 -15.86
C GLY A 110 -5.48 -5.51 -16.73
N GLU A 111 -6.62 -4.83 -16.71
CA GLU A 111 -7.81 -5.24 -17.45
C GLU A 111 -7.57 -5.21 -18.97
N ARG A 112 -8.15 -6.18 -19.70
CA ARG A 112 -7.98 -6.32 -21.15
C ARG A 112 -8.44 -5.06 -21.89
N CYS A 113 -7.56 -4.50 -22.70
CA CYS A 113 -7.88 -3.42 -23.63
C CYS A 113 -8.34 -3.98 -24.98
N TRP A 114 -9.33 -3.35 -25.60
CA TRP A 114 -9.70 -3.70 -26.98
C TRP A 114 -8.68 -3.12 -27.95
N ASN A 115 -8.11 -3.95 -28.83
CA ASN A 115 -7.05 -3.56 -29.78
C ASN A 115 -5.84 -2.87 -29.12
N GLY A 116 -5.43 -3.38 -27.95
CA GLY A 116 -4.25 -2.93 -27.23
C GLY A 116 -3.71 -4.03 -26.30
N PRO A 117 -2.58 -3.80 -25.61
CA PRO A 117 -2.08 -4.72 -24.60
C PRO A 117 -3.04 -4.80 -23.39
N ALA A 118 -2.76 -5.71 -22.46
CA ALA A 118 -3.36 -5.59 -21.13
C ALA A 118 -2.96 -4.21 -20.56
N ARG A 119 -3.91 -3.54 -19.89
CA ARG A 119 -3.62 -2.21 -19.32
C ARG A 119 -2.40 -2.30 -18.39
N SER A 120 -1.60 -1.24 -18.40
CA SER A 120 -0.40 -1.10 -17.58
C SER A 120 -0.21 0.36 -17.19
N ILE A 121 0.43 0.61 -16.05
CA ILE A 121 0.86 1.96 -15.68
C ILE A 121 2.30 1.93 -15.16
N THR A 122 3.11 2.87 -15.62
CA THR A 122 4.45 3.11 -15.07
C THR A 122 4.44 4.40 -14.26
N VAL A 123 4.89 4.31 -13.00
CA VAL A 123 4.92 5.44 -12.08
C VAL A 123 6.37 5.78 -11.76
N SER A 124 6.79 7.01 -12.08
CA SER A 124 8.12 7.51 -11.77
C SER A 124 8.12 8.25 -10.43
N LEU A 125 9.06 7.90 -9.55
CA LEU A 125 9.27 8.59 -8.29
C LEU A 125 10.13 9.83 -8.50
N ARG A 126 9.65 10.96 -8.00
CA ARG A 126 10.37 12.24 -8.02
C ARG A 126 10.51 12.79 -6.62
N CYS A 127 11.63 13.44 -6.34
CA CYS A 127 11.81 14.17 -5.09
C CYS A 127 10.73 15.25 -4.98
N GLY A 128 10.08 15.34 -3.83
CA GLY A 128 9.09 16.37 -3.54
C GLY A 128 8.85 16.52 -2.05
N GLY A 129 8.74 17.77 -1.60
CA GLY A 129 8.41 18.12 -0.23
C GLY A 129 6.90 18.06 0.06
N GLY A 130 6.52 18.11 1.34
CA GLY A 130 5.12 18.18 1.76
C GLY A 130 4.37 16.85 1.78
N GLY A 131 5.07 15.73 1.61
CA GLY A 131 4.51 14.37 1.67
C GLY A 131 4.35 13.71 0.31
N ASN A 132 3.73 12.53 0.31
CA ASN A 132 3.57 11.72 -0.89
C ASN A 132 2.35 12.15 -1.70
N ARG A 133 2.53 12.39 -3.01
CA ARG A 133 1.43 12.84 -3.89
C ARG A 133 1.58 12.32 -5.31
N LEU A 134 0.50 11.74 -5.83
CA LEU A 134 0.38 11.37 -7.25
C LEU A 134 0.08 12.61 -8.10
N ALA A 135 0.69 12.69 -9.27
CA ALA A 135 0.63 13.82 -10.18
C ALA A 135 0.86 13.36 -11.63
N ASP A 136 0.64 14.27 -12.57
CA ASP A 136 1.10 14.14 -13.96
C ASP A 136 0.69 12.81 -14.63
N ALA A 137 -0.55 12.35 -14.35
CA ALA A 137 -1.07 11.11 -14.94
C ALA A 137 -1.58 11.35 -16.37
N GLU A 138 -1.13 10.53 -17.30
CA GLU A 138 -1.46 10.60 -18.73
C GLU A 138 -1.50 9.21 -19.39
N GLU A 139 -2.08 9.13 -20.60
CA GLU A 139 -2.14 7.93 -21.46
C GLU A 139 -1.29 8.17 -22.73
N PRO A 140 0.04 8.01 -22.67
CA PRO A 140 0.92 8.29 -23.81
C PRO A 140 0.72 7.30 -24.98
N SER A 141 0.27 6.08 -24.70
CA SER A 141 -0.09 5.06 -25.70
C SER A 141 -1.37 4.36 -25.25
N ARG A 142 -2.11 3.79 -26.20
CA ARG A 142 -3.41 3.15 -25.90
C ARG A 142 -3.25 2.11 -24.81
N CYS A 143 -3.98 2.30 -23.70
CA CYS A 143 -3.99 1.43 -22.53
C CYS A 143 -2.65 1.28 -21.80
N GLU A 144 -1.67 2.13 -22.11
CA GLU A 144 -0.41 2.25 -21.39
C GLU A 144 -0.36 3.64 -20.77
N TYR A 145 -0.34 3.68 -19.44
CA TYR A 145 -0.43 4.91 -18.67
C TYR A 145 0.93 5.27 -18.07
N ALA A 146 1.15 6.55 -17.83
CA ALA A 146 2.28 7.06 -17.07
C ALA A 146 1.80 8.01 -15.99
N ALA A 147 2.49 8.05 -14.85
CA ALA A 147 2.25 9.04 -13.81
C ALA A 147 3.53 9.36 -13.04
N THR A 148 3.53 10.48 -12.33
CA THR A 148 4.62 10.85 -11.41
C THR A 148 4.12 10.79 -9.98
N LEU A 149 4.91 10.18 -9.10
CA LEU A 149 4.65 10.23 -7.66
C LEU A 149 5.78 11.01 -6.97
N TYR A 150 5.41 12.18 -6.45
CA TYR A 150 6.31 13.01 -5.66
C TYR A 150 6.37 12.43 -4.24
N THR A 151 7.59 12.24 -3.73
CA THR A 151 7.82 11.70 -2.39
C THR A 151 9.16 12.17 -1.83
N PRO A 152 9.25 12.47 -0.52
CA PRO A 152 10.53 12.71 0.15
C PRO A 152 11.49 11.52 0.04
N ALA A 153 10.97 10.29 -0.10
CA ALA A 153 11.80 9.08 -0.22
C ALA A 153 12.63 9.01 -1.51
N ALA A 154 12.30 9.84 -2.51
CA ALA A 154 13.06 9.93 -3.76
C ALA A 154 14.11 11.06 -3.74
N CYS A 155 14.20 11.83 -2.65
CA CYS A 155 15.19 12.87 -2.47
C CYS A 155 16.53 12.28 -2.01
N ASP A 156 17.64 12.81 -2.53
CA ASP A 156 18.97 12.49 -2.01
C ASP A 156 19.23 13.38 -0.78
N PRO A 157 19.57 12.81 0.40
CA PRO A 157 19.80 13.61 1.60
C PRO A 157 20.91 14.67 1.43
N GLY A 158 21.97 14.37 0.67
CA GLY A 158 23.04 15.31 0.41
C GLY A 158 22.63 16.44 -0.54
N GLU A 159 21.76 16.15 -1.51
CA GLU A 159 21.17 17.18 -2.38
C GLU A 159 20.21 18.09 -1.59
N VAL A 160 19.40 17.52 -0.69
CA VAL A 160 18.51 18.28 0.19
C VAL A 160 19.32 19.20 1.12
N ASP A 161 20.34 18.68 1.79
CA ASP A 161 21.22 19.48 2.65
C ASP A 161 21.90 20.63 1.90
N ALA A 162 22.31 20.39 0.65
CA ALA A 162 22.92 21.41 -0.20
C ALA A 162 21.91 22.51 -0.57
N LEU A 163 20.70 22.12 -0.97
CA LEU A 163 19.62 23.06 -1.30
C LEU A 163 19.18 23.87 -0.08
N GLU A 164 19.12 23.27 1.11
CA GLU A 164 18.78 23.98 2.35
C GLU A 164 19.84 25.02 2.71
N ARG A 165 21.13 24.72 2.51
CA ARG A 165 22.22 25.69 2.72
C ARG A 165 22.15 26.84 1.73
N GLU A 166 21.97 26.54 0.44
CA GLU A 166 21.83 27.57 -0.60
C GLU A 166 20.63 28.48 -0.31
N LEU A 167 19.48 27.90 0.10
CA LEU A 167 18.31 28.68 0.49
C LEU A 167 18.59 29.57 1.70
N ALA A 168 19.28 29.07 2.73
CA ALA A 168 19.61 29.86 3.92
C ALA A 168 20.53 31.05 3.59
N GLU A 169 21.50 30.84 2.70
CA GLU A 169 22.39 31.91 2.21
C GLU A 169 21.58 32.98 1.45
N MET A 170 20.70 32.57 0.53
CA MET A 170 19.83 33.49 -0.20
C MET A 170 18.86 34.26 0.71
N GLU A 171 18.32 33.62 1.75
CA GLU A 171 17.44 34.26 2.73
C GLU A 171 18.19 35.31 3.58
N GLU A 172 19.44 35.03 3.98
CA GLU A 172 20.29 35.99 4.69
C GLU A 172 20.59 37.20 3.81
N GLU A 173 20.96 36.98 2.54
CA GLU A 173 21.20 38.05 1.56
C GLU A 173 19.94 38.90 1.33
N ALA A 174 18.78 38.26 1.16
CA ALA A 174 17.51 38.95 0.99
C ALA A 174 17.14 39.79 2.24
N ARG A 175 17.40 39.26 3.44
CA ARG A 175 17.18 39.98 4.71
C ARG A 175 18.13 41.17 4.85
N ALA A 176 19.40 41.01 4.49
CA ALA A 176 20.38 42.09 4.52
C ALA A 176 20.02 43.21 3.52
N ALA A 177 19.53 42.84 2.33
CA ALA A 177 19.10 43.78 1.29
C ALA A 177 17.84 44.57 1.67
N MET A 178 16.92 43.98 2.45
CA MET A 178 15.67 44.63 2.87
C MET A 178 15.82 45.64 4.03
N GLY A 179 17.00 45.72 4.67
CA GLY A 179 17.32 46.71 5.71
C GLY A 179 16.60 46.46 7.05
N ALA A 180 17.32 46.53 8.16
CA ALA A 180 16.70 46.54 9.49
C ALA A 180 15.79 47.78 9.63
N PRO A 181 14.64 47.69 10.32
CA PRO A 181 13.82 48.87 10.59
C PRO A 181 14.67 49.90 11.32
N HIS A 182 14.77 51.09 10.72
CA HIS A 182 15.47 52.24 11.28
C HIS A 182 14.65 52.73 12.49
N ASP A 183 15.05 52.36 13.70
CA ASP A 183 14.57 53.02 14.92
C ASP A 183 15.23 54.41 14.99
N GLU A 184 14.48 55.45 14.62
CA GLU A 184 14.89 56.85 14.82
C GLU A 184 14.25 57.38 16.12
N LEU A 185 15.11 57.75 17.08
CA LEU A 185 14.81 58.55 18.28
C LEU A 185 15.55 59.89 18.18
#